data_AF-A0AAE4IFF6-F1
#
_entry.id   AF-A0AAE4IFF6-F1
#
_cell.length_a   1.000
_cell.length_b   1.000
_cell.length_c   1.000
_cell.angle_alpha   90.00
_cell.angle_beta   90.00
_cell.angle_gamma   90.00
#
_symmetry.space_group_name_H-M   'P 1'
#
loop_
_entity.id
_entity.type
_entity.pdbx_description
1 polymer ?
#
loop_
_entity_poly.entity_id
_entity_poly.type
_entity_poly.pdbx_seq_one_letter_code
_entity_poly.pdbx_strand_id
1 'polypeptide(L)'
;MGFWDKVKQNAHFAGEKRQCTLCLQQVLMMLEDEAYANFTPAEAASFCKELKIAYTNFAYRVQEYKFTSLTIKDKEYNVKEYDAIIQTKIRYIYKKYGIIDTRFK
;
A
#
# COMPACT_ATOMS: atom_id res chain seq x y z
N MET A 1 -30.26 -15.17 -4.92
CA MET A 1 -28.88 -15.29 -5.44
C MET A 1 -28.57 -16.74 -5.70
N GLY A 2 -28.24 -17.07 -6.95
CA GLY A 2 -27.92 -18.44 -7.37
C GLY A 2 -26.50 -18.87 -7.00
N PHE A 3 -26.20 -20.15 -7.15
CA PHE A 3 -24.86 -20.71 -6.90
C PHE A 3 -23.75 -19.97 -7.66
N TRP A 4 -23.98 -19.70 -8.95
CA TRP A 4 -23.02 -19.01 -9.81
C TRP A 4 -22.72 -17.57 -9.40
N ASP A 5 -23.68 -16.85 -8.81
CA ASP A 5 -23.47 -15.48 -8.33
C ASP A 5 -22.50 -15.47 -7.14
N LYS A 6 -22.64 -16.43 -6.22
CA LYS A 6 -21.74 -16.59 -5.08
C LYS A 6 -20.32 -16.95 -5.52
N VAL A 7 -20.18 -17.84 -6.52
CA VAL A 7 -18.87 -18.20 -7.07
C VAL A 7 -18.17 -16.97 -7.68
N LYS A 8 -18.88 -16.15 -8.45
CA LYS A 8 -18.33 -14.92 -9.03
C LYS A 8 -17.91 -13.91 -7.96
N GLN A 9 -18.73 -13.71 -6.93
CA GLN A 9 -18.40 -12.82 -5.81
C GLN A 9 -17.15 -13.27 -5.06
N ASN A 10 -17.04 -14.57 -4.75
CA ASN A 10 -15.87 -15.13 -4.08
C ASN A 10 -14.60 -14.99 -4.93
N ALA A 11 -14.70 -15.24 -6.24
CA ALA A 11 -13.58 -15.07 -7.17
C ALA A 11 -13.12 -13.60 -7.26
N HIS A 12 -14.07 -12.66 -7.31
CA HIS A 12 -13.79 -11.24 -7.32
C HIS A 12 -13.11 -10.80 -6.01
N PHE A 13 -13.65 -11.19 -4.85
CA PHE A 13 -13.07 -10.89 -3.54
C PHE A 13 -11.64 -11.43 -3.40
N ALA A 14 -11.38 -12.66 -3.87
CA ALA A 14 -10.04 -13.23 -3.90
C ALA A 14 -9.09 -12.45 -4.83
N GLY A 15 -9.59 -12.01 -5.99
CA GLY A 15 -8.86 -11.15 -6.91
C GLY A 15 -8.46 -9.82 -6.27
N GLU A 16 -9.38 -9.17 -5.57
CA GLU A 16 -9.13 -7.91 -4.88
C GLU A 16 -8.19 -8.07 -3.68
N LYS A 17 -8.27 -9.20 -2.97
CA LYS A 17 -7.31 -9.54 -1.91
C LYS A 17 -5.90 -9.66 -2.48
N ARG A 18 -5.75 -10.34 -3.63
CA ARG A 18 -4.46 -10.45 -4.33
C ARG A 18 -3.93 -9.09 -4.78
N GLN A 19 -4.78 -8.23 -5.35
CA GLN A 19 -4.38 -6.88 -5.75
C GLN A 19 -3.97 -6.03 -4.54
N CYS A 20 -4.70 -6.14 -3.43
CA CYS A 20 -4.35 -5.47 -2.17
C CYS A 20 -2.98 -5.92 -1.64
N THR A 21 -2.70 -7.24 -1.67
CA THR A 21 -1.39 -7.81 -1.33
C THR A 21 -0.28 -7.24 -2.21
N LEU A 22 -0.50 -7.13 -3.53
CA LEU A 22 0.48 -6.58 -4.46
C LEU A 22 0.77 -5.10 -4.17
N CYS A 23 -0.26 -4.29 -3.88
CA CYS A 23 -0.07 -2.90 -3.48
C CYS A 23 0.72 -2.79 -2.17
N LEU A 24 0.41 -3.63 -1.16
CA LEU A 24 1.18 -3.66 0.08
C LEU A 24 2.65 -4.02 -0.19
N GLN A 25 2.90 -5.07 -0.98
CA GLN A 25 4.25 -5.49 -1.33
C GLN A 25 5.02 -4.37 -2.05
N GLN A 26 4.38 -3.69 -3.01
CA GLN A 26 4.99 -2.56 -3.72
C GLN A 26 5.38 -1.44 -2.75
N VAL A 27 4.48 -1.05 -1.84
CA VAL A 27 4.79 -0.03 -0.83
C VAL A 27 5.97 -0.46 0.04
N LEU A 28 6.00 -1.71 0.50
CA LEU A 28 7.08 -2.21 1.35
C LEU A 28 8.44 -2.19 0.62
N MET A 29 8.47 -2.61 -0.65
CA MET A 29 9.69 -2.56 -1.46
C MET A 29 10.16 -1.12 -1.68
N MET A 30 9.26 -0.20 -2.01
CA MET A 30 9.61 1.22 -2.17
C MET A 30 10.17 1.83 -0.89
N LEU A 31 9.58 1.50 0.27
CA LEU A 31 10.07 1.96 1.58
C LEU A 31 11.43 1.37 1.95
N GLU A 32 11.76 0.19 1.44
CA GLU A 32 13.08 -0.42 1.59
C GLU A 32 14.10 0.25 0.65
N ASP A 33 13.75 0.46 -0.62
CA ASP A 33 14.60 1.14 -1.60
C ASP A 33 14.99 2.55 -1.15
N GLU A 34 14.04 3.32 -0.60
CA GLU A 34 14.31 4.66 -0.07
C GLU A 34 15.33 4.67 1.06
N ALA A 35 15.36 3.63 1.89
CA ALA A 35 16.29 3.53 3.02
C ALA A 35 17.76 3.42 2.57
N TYR A 36 17.99 2.94 1.35
CA TYR A 36 19.33 2.79 0.76
C TYR A 36 19.63 3.82 -0.33
N ALA A 37 18.64 4.63 -0.73
CA ALA A 37 18.77 5.61 -1.80
C ALA A 37 19.13 7.01 -1.30
N ASN A 38 20.00 7.69 -2.04
CA ASN A 38 20.25 9.13 -1.92
C ASN A 38 19.64 9.83 -3.13
N PHE A 39 18.32 9.98 -3.13
CA PHE A 39 17.61 10.63 -4.24
C PHE A 39 17.99 12.11 -4.37
N THR A 40 18.17 12.55 -5.61
CA THR A 40 18.08 13.97 -5.96
C THR A 40 16.66 14.48 -5.72
N PRO A 41 16.45 15.81 -5.61
CA PRO A 41 15.10 16.36 -5.41
C PRO A 41 14.08 15.94 -6.48
N ALA A 42 14.52 15.81 -7.74
CA ALA A 42 13.65 15.39 -8.85
C ALA A 42 13.25 13.91 -8.75
N GLU A 43 14.21 13.04 -8.44
CA GLU A 43 13.96 11.60 -8.21
C GLU A 43 13.06 11.40 -6.99
N ALA A 44 13.30 12.13 -5.91
CA ALA A 44 12.50 12.08 -4.70
C ALA A 44 11.03 12.47 -4.96
N ALA A 45 10.78 13.49 -5.78
CA ALA A 45 9.43 13.89 -6.16
C ALA A 45 8.70 12.78 -6.96
N SER A 46 9.39 12.14 -7.91
CA SER A 46 8.82 11.02 -8.67
C SER A 46 8.55 9.82 -7.78
N PHE A 47 9.52 9.46 -6.93
CA PHE A 47 9.40 8.39 -5.95
C PHE A 47 8.20 8.61 -5.01
N CYS A 48 8.07 9.81 -4.43
CA CYS A 48 6.96 10.13 -3.53
C CYS A 48 5.61 10.05 -4.24
N LYS A 49 5.52 10.46 -5.51
CA LYS A 49 4.30 10.34 -6.32
C LYS A 49 3.90 8.88 -6.50
N GLU A 50 4.83 8.02 -6.84
CA GLU A 50 4.57 6.58 -7.01
C GLU A 50 4.20 5.90 -5.69
N LEU A 51 4.89 6.26 -4.60
CA LEU A 51 4.62 5.74 -3.25
C LEU A 51 3.21 6.10 -2.81
N LYS A 52 2.78 7.34 -3.08
CA LYS A 52 1.40 7.79 -2.81
C LYS A 52 0.37 6.96 -3.55
N ILE A 53 0.61 6.66 -4.83
CA ILE A 53 -0.32 5.90 -5.67
C ILE A 53 -0.43 4.47 -5.13
N ALA A 54 0.69 3.80 -4.86
CA ALA A 54 0.71 2.46 -4.32
C ALA A 54 -0.02 2.38 -2.96
N TYR A 55 0.28 3.33 -2.05
CA TYR A 55 -0.40 3.41 -0.76
C TYR A 55 -1.90 3.71 -0.89
N THR A 56 -2.30 4.63 -1.76
CA THR A 56 -3.71 4.97 -1.98
C THR A 56 -4.50 3.75 -2.47
N ASN A 57 -3.92 2.97 -3.39
CA ASN A 57 -4.52 1.75 -3.91
C ASN A 57 -4.63 0.64 -2.85
N PHE A 58 -3.63 0.52 -1.97
CA PHE A 58 -3.67 -0.37 -0.81
C PHE A 58 -4.79 0.04 0.15
N ALA A 59 -4.80 1.30 0.60
CA ALA A 59 -5.75 1.82 1.58
C ALA A 59 -7.20 1.74 1.06
N TYR A 60 -7.42 2.05 -0.23
CA TYR A 60 -8.74 1.92 -0.86
C TYR A 60 -9.28 0.50 -0.77
N ARG A 61 -8.47 -0.51 -1.13
CA ARG A 61 -8.91 -1.91 -1.12
C ARG A 61 -9.16 -2.44 0.29
N VAL A 62 -8.31 -2.04 1.24
CA VAL A 62 -8.53 -2.36 2.67
C VAL A 62 -9.87 -1.83 3.14
N GLN A 63 -10.20 -0.58 2.80
CA GLN A 63 -11.44 0.06 3.23
C GLN A 63 -12.67 -0.57 2.57
N GLU A 64 -12.61 -0.78 1.26
CA GLU A 64 -13.73 -1.29 0.45
C GLU A 64 -14.06 -2.74 0.80
N TYR A 65 -13.05 -3.61 0.85
CA TYR A 65 -13.22 -5.05 1.04
C TYR A 65 -13.00 -5.51 2.49
N LYS A 66 -12.72 -4.59 3.41
CA LYS A 66 -12.57 -4.84 4.86
C LYS A 66 -11.51 -5.91 5.17
N PHE A 67 -10.42 -5.94 4.40
CA PHE A 67 -9.32 -6.89 4.67
C PHE A 67 -8.65 -6.58 6.00
N THR A 68 -8.51 -7.59 6.87
CA THR A 68 -7.85 -7.48 8.17
C THR A 68 -6.41 -8.00 8.16
N SER A 69 -6.11 -8.93 7.25
CA SER A 69 -4.78 -9.48 7.06
C SER A 69 -4.49 -9.82 5.60
N LEU A 70 -3.21 -9.73 5.23
CA LEU A 70 -2.68 -10.07 3.91
C LEU A 70 -1.46 -11.00 4.09
N THR A 71 -1.26 -11.92 3.15
CA THR A 71 -0.13 -12.86 3.22
C THR A 71 0.83 -12.59 2.07
N ILE A 72 2.11 -12.40 2.37
CA ILE A 72 3.20 -12.25 1.39
C ILE A 72 4.26 -13.29 1.72
N LYS A 73 4.58 -14.19 0.77
CA LYS A 73 5.60 -15.25 0.92
C LYS A 73 5.53 -15.95 2.30
N ASP A 74 4.33 -16.42 2.65
CA ASP A 74 4.04 -17.17 3.88
C ASP A 74 4.07 -16.36 5.20
N LYS A 75 4.34 -15.06 5.15
CA LYS A 75 4.20 -14.17 6.31
C LYS A 75 2.85 -13.45 6.27
N GLU A 76 2.14 -13.47 7.40
CA GLU A 76 0.92 -12.70 7.58
C GLU A 76 1.24 -11.27 8.04
N TYR A 77 0.56 -10.31 7.41
CA TYR A 77 0.67 -8.88 7.65
C TYR A 77 -0.65 -8.40 8.21
N ASN A 78 -0.64 -7.95 9.47
CA ASN A 78 -1.79 -7.29 10.06
C ASN A 78 -2.00 -5.93 9.38
N VAL A 79 -3.16 -5.75 8.74
CA VAL A 79 -3.42 -4.56 7.92
C VAL A 79 -3.37 -3.27 8.74
N LYS A 80 -3.95 -3.28 9.95
CA LYS A 80 -3.99 -2.09 10.81
C LYS A 80 -2.61 -1.67 11.29
N GLU A 81 -1.81 -2.65 11.70
CA GLU A 81 -0.43 -2.41 12.15
C GLU A 81 0.44 -1.87 11.01
N TYR A 82 0.41 -2.53 9.85
CA TYR A 82 1.20 -2.13 8.71
C TYR A 82 0.75 -0.80 8.10
N ASP A 83 -0.55 -0.49 8.09
CA ASP A 83 -1.05 0.82 7.69
C ASP A 83 -0.44 1.95 8.55
N ALA A 84 -0.43 1.78 9.88
CA ALA A 84 0.17 2.75 10.78
C ALA A 84 1.69 2.92 10.59
N ILE A 85 2.41 1.80 10.38
CA ILE A 85 3.86 1.81 10.12
C ILE A 85 4.15 2.52 8.78
N ILE A 86 3.41 2.19 7.73
CA ILE A 86 3.58 2.75 6.40
C ILE A 86 3.30 4.25 6.41
N GLN A 87 2.18 4.69 7.01
CA GLN A 87 1.87 6.12 7.13
C GLN A 87 2.99 6.87 7.83
N THR A 88 3.51 6.35 8.94
CA THR A 88 4.63 6.96 9.67
C THR A 88 5.86 7.11 8.80
N LYS A 89 6.22 6.07 8.03
CA LYS A 89 7.36 6.11 7.10
C LYS A 89 7.14 7.09 5.95
N ILE A 90 5.95 7.13 5.36
CA ILE A 90 5.63 8.09 4.29
C ILE A 90 5.76 9.54 4.80
N ARG A 91 5.23 9.85 5.98
CA ARG A 91 5.38 11.19 6.58
C ARG A 91 6.85 11.57 6.76
N TYR A 92 7.67 10.64 7.24
CA TYR A 92 9.11 10.87 7.39
C TYR A 92 9.79 11.15 6.05
N ILE A 93 9.53 10.34 5.03
CA ILE A 93 10.08 10.49 3.68
C ILE A 93 9.69 11.86 3.09
N TYR A 94 8.42 12.23 3.22
CA TYR A 94 7.92 13.50 2.68
C TYR A 94 8.60 14.69 3.36
N LYS A 95 8.79 14.62 4.68
CA LYS A 95 9.57 15.61 5.43
C LYS A 95 11.05 15.64 4.99
N LYS A 96 11.69 14.48 4.82
CA LYS A 96 13.09 14.34 4.39
C LYS A 96 13.34 15.06 3.06
N TYR A 97 12.41 14.93 2.11
CA TYR A 97 12.54 15.50 0.76
C TYR A 97 11.78 16.82 0.54
N GLY A 98 11.20 17.41 1.59
CA GLY A 98 10.46 18.69 1.48
C GLY A 98 9.17 18.61 0.67
N ILE A 99 8.55 17.43 0.56
CA ILE A 99 7.30 17.22 -0.16
C ILE A 99 6.11 17.56 0.74
N ILE A 100 5.23 18.44 0.27
CA ILE A 100 4.03 18.87 0.99
C ILE A 100 2.81 18.13 0.43
N ASP A 101 2.15 17.30 1.23
CA ASP A 101 0.95 16.56 0.83
C ASP A 101 -0.07 16.49 1.95
N THR A 102 -1.28 16.98 1.70
CA THR A 102 -2.36 17.08 2.69
C THR A 102 -2.81 15.74 3.27
N ARG A 103 -2.60 14.62 2.57
CA ARG A 103 -2.94 13.28 3.08
C ARG A 103 -1.95 12.77 4.13
N PHE A 104 -0.74 13.32 4.14
CA PHE A 104 0.35 12.94 5.03
C PHE A 104 0.90 14.14 5.82
N LYS A 105 0.15 15.24 5.91
CA LYS A 105 0.44 16.36 6.81
C LYS A 105 0.28 15.94 8.27
#